data_AF-A0A920TK12-F1
#
_entry.id   AF-A0A920TK12-F1
#
_cell.length_a   1.000
_cell.length_b   1.000
_cell.length_c   1.000
_cell.angle_alpha   90.00
_cell.angle_beta   90.00
_cell.angle_gamma   90.00
#
_symmetry.space_group_name_H-M   'P 1'
#
loop_
_entity.id
_entity.type
_entity.pdbx_description
1 polymer ?
#
loop_
_entity_poly.entity_id
_entity_poly.type
_entity_poly.pdbx_seq_one_letter_code
_entity_poly.pdbx_strand_id
1 'polypeptide(L)' 'MQKIRKKVFDNHSHIGPVPGFAYYGLPEAVKPTTDYDTIDEYLGGMDDHGVDRALVLPNYGYHPIPHNLLH' A
#
# COMPACT_ATOMS: atom_id res chain seq x y z
N MET A 1 29.40 23.35 4.88
CA MET A 1 28.55 22.80 5.96
C MET A 1 27.51 21.89 5.33
N GLN A 2 27.69 20.56 5.38
CA GLN A 2 26.67 19.63 4.90
C GLN A 2 25.47 19.71 5.85
N LYS A 3 24.30 20.11 5.34
CA LYS A 3 23.06 20.00 6.10
C LYS A 3 22.83 18.52 6.36
N ILE A 4 22.79 18.10 7.63
CA ILE A 4 22.38 16.75 7.99
C ILE A 4 20.92 16.62 7.53
N ARG A 5 20.69 15.90 6.42
CA ARG A 5 19.34 15.61 5.94
C ARG A 5 18.70 14.69 6.97
N LYS A 6 17.57 15.11 7.54
CA LYS A 6 16.79 14.26 8.45
C LYS A 6 16.42 13.01 7.68
N LYS A 7 16.77 11.84 8.21
CA LYS A 7 16.38 10.58 7.59
C LYS A 7 14.86 10.42 7.73
N VAL A 8 14.15 10.28 6.62
CA VAL A 8 12.70 10.07 6.63
C VAL A 8 12.42 8.60 6.44
N PHE A 9 11.65 8.03 7.37
CA PHE A 9 11.24 6.64 7.34
C PHE A 9 9.73 6.62 7.17
N ASP A 10 9.27 6.09 6.05
CA ASP A 10 7.86 5.80 5.85
C ASP A 10 7.49 4.53 6.62
N ASN A 11 6.51 4.65 7.51
CA ASN A 11 6.08 3.55 8.35
C ASN A 11 4.88 2.78 7.76
N HIS A 12 4.32 3.22 6.63
CA HIS A 12 3.14 2.60 6.06
C HIS A 12 2.96 2.94 4.58
N SER A 13 3.28 1.98 3.73
CA SER A 13 2.98 2.07 2.30
C SER A 13 2.53 0.74 1.69
N HIS A 14 1.94 0.84 0.50
CA HIS A 14 1.51 -0.27 -0.33
C HIS A 14 1.99 -0.03 -1.75
N ILE A 15 2.27 -1.10 -2.49
CA ILE A 15 2.70 -1.03 -3.89
C ILE A 15 1.77 -1.90 -4.72
N GLY A 16 1.27 -1.34 -5.82
CA GLY A 16 0.51 -2.05 -6.83
C GLY A 16 -1.00 -1.92 -6.67
N PRO A 17 -1.74 -2.05 -7.78
CA PRO A 17 -3.18 -1.98 -7.77
C PRO A 17 -3.77 -3.22 -7.09
N VAL A 18 -4.86 -3.02 -6.37
CA VAL A 18 -5.67 -4.11 -5.81
C VAL A 18 -7.13 -3.98 -6.25
N PRO A 19 -7.83 -5.12 -6.44
CA PRO A 19 -9.26 -5.09 -6.73
C PRO A 19 -10.04 -4.50 -5.54
N GLY A 20 -11.21 -3.94 -5.86
CA GLY A 20 -12.15 -3.53 -4.82
C GLY A 20 -12.65 -4.74 -4.05
N PHE A 21 -12.74 -4.63 -2.72
CA PHE A 21 -13.20 -5.69 -1.86
C PHE A 21 -14.06 -5.15 -0.72
N ALA A 22 -14.93 -5.98 -0.17
CA ALA A 22 -15.69 -5.70 1.06
C ALA A 22 -14.76 -5.84 2.28
N TYR A 23 -13.71 -5.02 2.33
CA TYR A 23 -12.69 -5.06 3.38
C TYR A 23 -13.36 -4.95 4.75
N TYR A 24 -12.95 -5.77 5.71
CA TYR A 24 -13.49 -5.78 7.09
C TYR A 24 -15.01 -5.99 7.17
N GLY A 25 -15.62 -6.62 6.17
CA GLY A 25 -17.07 -6.86 6.15
C GLY A 25 -17.90 -5.62 5.81
N LEU A 26 -17.31 -4.66 5.07
CA LEU A 26 -18.04 -3.54 4.51
C LEU A 26 -19.24 -4.02 3.66
N PRO A 27 -20.35 -3.26 3.64
CA PRO A 27 -21.55 -3.64 2.88
C PRO A 27 -21.31 -3.65 1.37
N GLU A 28 -20.29 -2.93 0.90
CA GLU A 28 -19.97 -2.80 -0.52
C GLU A 28 -18.47 -2.98 -0.74
N ALA A 29 -18.11 -3.41 -1.95
CA ALA A 29 -16.73 -3.50 -2.36
C ALA A 29 -16.16 -2.09 -2.59
N VAL A 30 -15.10 -1.75 -1.88
CA VAL A 30 -14.40 -0.46 -2.02
C VAL A 30 -13.07 -0.72 -2.69
N LYS A 31 -12.78 0.01 -3.78
CA LYS A 31 -11.44 0.06 -4.36
C LYS A 31 -10.60 0.99 -3.49
N PRO A 32 -9.55 0.48 -2.82
CA PRO A 32 -8.69 1.35 -2.04
C PRO A 32 -7.91 2.26 -2.98
N THR A 33 -7.52 3.42 -2.45
CA THR A 33 -6.61 4.32 -3.16
C THR A 33 -5.25 3.65 -3.24
N THR A 34 -4.69 3.59 -4.45
CA THR A 34 -3.32 3.12 -4.70
C THR A 34 -2.50 4.34 -5.07
N ASP A 35 -1.40 4.59 -4.35
CA ASP A 35 -0.51 5.71 -4.64
C ASP A 35 0.49 5.38 -5.76
N TYR A 36 0.81 4.10 -5.95
CA TYR A 36 1.79 3.64 -6.93
C TYR A 36 1.36 2.31 -7.55
N ASP A 37 1.26 2.24 -8.89
CA ASP A 37 0.87 1.04 -9.61
C ASP A 37 2.06 0.09 -9.83
N THR A 38 3.27 0.63 -9.86
CA THR A 38 4.51 -0.13 -10.10
C THR A 38 5.59 0.14 -9.06
N ILE A 39 6.60 -0.73 -9.02
CA ILE A 39 7.77 -0.57 -8.16
C ILE A 39 8.59 0.67 -8.56
N ASP A 40 8.72 0.94 -9.86
CA ASP A 40 9.51 2.07 -10.35
C ASP A 40 8.88 3.41 -9.96
N GLU A 41 7.55 3.52 -10.05
CA GLU A 41 6.80 4.69 -9.57
C GLU A 41 6.99 4.89 -8.06
N TYR A 42 6.92 3.79 -7.29
CA TYR A 42 7.13 3.83 -5.84
C TYR A 42 8.52 4.34 -5.47
N LEU A 43 9.56 3.84 -6.13
CA LEU A 43 10.94 4.28 -5.90
C LEU A 43 11.13 5.75 -6.31
N GLY A 44 10.54 6.18 -7.43
CA GLY A 44 10.54 7.59 -7.84
C GLY A 44 9.86 8.49 -6.80
N GLY A 45 8.71 8.07 -6.27
CA GLY A 45 8.03 8.77 -5.18
C GLY A 45 8.87 8.86 -3.91
N MET A 46 9.60 7.80 -3.55
CA MET A 46 10.54 7.84 -2.42
C MET A 46 11.63 8.91 -2.63
N ASP A 47 12.19 9.02 -3.83
CA ASP A 47 13.19 10.03 -4.16
C ASP A 47 12.60 11.45 -4.10
N ASP A 48 11.42 11.66 -4.69
CA ASP A 48 10.71 12.95 -4.74
C ASP A 48 10.33 13.46 -3.34
N HIS A 49 9.86 12.56 -2.47
CA HIS A 49 9.50 12.88 -1.09
C HIS A 49 10.68 12.82 -0.12
N GLY A 50 11.84 12.37 -0.56
CA GLY A 50 13.04 12.26 0.27
C GLY A 50 12.95 11.18 1.35
N VAL A 51 12.23 10.10 1.08
CA VAL A 51 12.07 8.93 1.95
C VAL A 51 13.30 8.04 1.80
N ASP A 52 14.01 7.79 2.89
CA ASP A 52 15.20 6.95 2.89
C ASP A 52 14.84 5.46 2.94
N ARG A 53 13.81 5.10 3.70
CA ARG A 53 13.38 3.70 3.92
C ARG A 53 11.88 3.67 4.13
N ALA A 54 11.26 2.55 3.77
CA ALA A 54 9.83 2.38 3.92
C ALA A 54 9.45 0.98 4.41
N LEU A 55 8.39 0.90 5.19
CA LEU A 55 7.69 -0.34 5.51
C LEU A 55 6.55 -0.56 4.51
N VAL A 56 6.76 -1.48 3.57
CA VAL A 56 5.73 -1.90 2.62
C VAL A 56 4.93 -3.06 3.23
N LEU A 57 3.62 -2.89 3.34
CA LEU A 57 2.72 -3.88 3.93
C LEU A 57 1.86 -4.53 2.83
N PRO A 58 1.48 -5.82 2.98
CA PRO A 58 0.44 -6.39 2.14
C PRO A 58 -0.92 -5.81 2.52
N ASN A 59 -1.81 -5.65 1.53
CA ASN A 59 -3.21 -5.32 1.78
C ASN A 59 -3.87 -6.45 2.60
N TYR A 60 -4.70 -6.06 3.57
CA TYR A 60 -5.36 -6.97 4.51
C TYR A 60 -6.81 -6.56 4.75
N GLY A 61 -7.56 -7.40 5.47
CA GLY A 61 -9.00 -7.18 5.67
C GLY A 61 -9.88 -7.83 4.59
N TYR A 62 -9.29 -8.58 3.66
CA TYR A 62 -10.03 -9.49 2.79
C TYR A 62 -10.81 -10.47 3.66
N HIS A 63 -12.14 -10.47 3.53
CA HIS A 63 -12.98 -11.48 4.16
C HIS A 63 -12.67 -12.85 3.53
N PRO A 64 -12.52 -13.92 4.32
CA PRO A 64 -12.41 -15.25 3.76
C PRO A 64 -13.64 -15.50 2.88
N ILE A 65 -13.40 -15.97 1.65
CA ILE A 65 -14.47 -16.44 0.77
C ILE A 65 -15.31 -17.42 1.60
N PRO A 66 -16.64 -17.23 1.70
CA PRO A 66 -17.44 -18.14 2.49
C PRO A 66 -17.25 -19.56 1.92
N HIS A 67 -17.08 -20.53 2.82
CA HIS A 67 -16.60 -21.89 2.51
C HIS A 67 -17.47 -22.62 1.47
N ASN A 68 -18.69 -22.14 1.21
CA ASN A 68 -19.63 -22.64 0.21
C ASN A 68 -19.33 -22.18 -1.23
N LEU A 69 -18.37 -21.30 -1.46
CA LEU A 69 -17.94 -20.84 -2.79
C LEU A 69 -16.57 -21.39 -3.21
N LEU A 70 -16.02 -22.37 -2.46
CA LEU A 70 -14.75 -23.05 -2.77
C LEU A 70 -14.93 -24.38 -3.55
N HIS A 71 -16.06 -24.58 -4.22
CA HIS A 71 -16.35 -25.76 -5.05
C HIS A 71 -16.72 -25.37 -6.47
#